data_AF-A0A7W6CIR5-F1
#
_entry.id   AF-A0A7W6CIR5-F1
#
_cell.length_a   1.000
_cell.length_b   1.000
_cell.length_c   1.000
_cell.angle_alpha   90.00
_cell.angle_beta   90.00
_cell.angle_gamma   90.00
#
_symmetry.space_group_name_H-M   'P 1'
#
loop_
_entity.id
_entity.type
_entity.pdbx_description
1 polymer ?
#
loop_
_entity_poly.entity_id
_entity_poly.type
_entity_poly.pdbx_seq_one_letter_code
_entity_poly.pdbx_strand_id
1 'polypeptide(L)'
;MNAFARPWLARYSLARRALQARMAALLGAVLLGLVAIVFAKVGDWSQHSFAHAFSAHPLLTAASTPFVFALVVAMTRRWFPEARGSGIPQVMAVVHHPSSGVKSPLISLRTAVAKLGCTLLMLLGGGAVGREGPTV
;
A
#
# COMPACT_ATOMS: atom_id res chain seq x y z
N MET A 1 -43.24 0.20 35.22
CA MET A 1 -42.53 -0.52 34.13
C MET A 1 -41.10 0.03 34.06
N ASN A 2 -40.11 -0.85 34.01
CA ASN A 2 -38.85 -0.74 34.76
C ASN A 2 -37.75 0.13 34.11
N ALA A 3 -37.30 1.18 34.80
CA ALA A 3 -36.14 2.00 34.42
C ALA A 3 -34.77 1.35 34.70
N PHE A 4 -34.73 0.23 35.44
CA PHE A 4 -33.50 -0.44 35.90
C PHE A 4 -32.87 -1.43 34.90
N ALA A 5 -33.53 -1.76 33.78
CA ALA A 5 -33.02 -2.75 32.81
C ALA A 5 -32.09 -2.17 31.72
N ARG A 6 -32.02 -0.83 31.58
CA ARG A 6 -31.32 -0.15 30.48
C ARG A 6 -29.77 -0.18 30.51
N PRO A 7 -29.06 -0.11 31.65
CA PRO A 7 -27.60 0.04 31.64
C PRO A 7 -26.87 -1.25 31.21
N TRP A 8 -27.45 -2.42 31.44
CA TRP A 8 -26.84 -3.71 31.13
C TRP A 8 -26.82 -4.04 29.63
N LEU A 9 -27.90 -3.69 28.91
CA LEU A 9 -27.98 -3.85 27.46
C LEU A 9 -27.03 -2.93 26.71
N ALA A 10 -26.85 -1.69 27.19
CA ALA A 10 -25.87 -0.74 26.64
C ALA A 10 -24.43 -1.27 26.77
N ARG A 11 -24.06 -1.84 27.92
CA ARG A 11 -22.74 -2.47 28.16
C ARG A 11 -22.47 -3.66 27.23
N TYR A 12 -23.47 -4.51 27.00
CA TYR A 12 -23.35 -5.65 26.08
C TYR A 12 -23.18 -5.22 24.61
N SER A 13 -23.90 -4.17 24.18
CA SER A 13 -23.79 -3.66 22.80
C SER A 13 -22.41 -3.03 22.51
N LEU A 14 -21.82 -2.36 23.50
CA LEU A 14 -20.46 -1.79 23.41
C LEU A 14 -19.39 -2.88 23.35
N ALA A 15 -19.53 -3.94 24.15
CA ALA A 15 -18.62 -5.09 24.13
C ALA A 15 -18.61 -5.79 22.77
N ARG A 16 -19.79 -5.98 22.15
CA ARG A 16 -19.91 -6.59 20.81
C ARG A 16 -19.24 -5.75 19.73
N ARG A 17 -19.45 -4.43 19.73
CA ARG A 17 -18.82 -3.50 18.76
C ARG A 17 -17.31 -3.47 18.92
N ALA A 18 -16.80 -3.44 20.15
CA ALA A 18 -15.37 -3.48 20.43
C ALA A 18 -14.74 -4.79 19.95
N LEU A 19 -15.40 -5.92 20.17
CA LEU A 19 -14.94 -7.22 19.68
C LEU A 19 -14.92 -7.28 18.15
N GLN A 20 -15.98 -6.79 17.48
CA GLN A 20 -16.04 -6.72 16.02
C GLN A 20 -14.92 -5.86 15.44
N ALA A 21 -14.64 -4.69 16.03
CA ALA A 21 -13.55 -3.82 15.60
C ALA A 21 -12.19 -4.49 15.78
N ARG A 22 -11.96 -5.19 16.90
CA ARG A 22 -10.71 -5.95 17.14
C ARG A 22 -10.54 -7.09 16.15
N MET A 23 -11.58 -7.85 15.88
CA MET A 23 -11.55 -8.95 14.90
C MET A 23 -11.28 -8.41 13.49
N ALA A 24 -11.92 -7.31 13.10
CA ALA A 24 -11.68 -6.65 11.81
C ALA A 24 -10.23 -6.14 11.71
N ALA A 25 -9.69 -5.55 12.78
CA ALA A 25 -8.29 -5.10 12.82
C ALA A 25 -7.30 -6.26 12.72
N LEU A 26 -7.54 -7.38 13.42
CA LEU A 26 -6.71 -8.58 13.35
C LEU A 26 -6.72 -9.19 11.94
N LEU A 27 -7.90 -9.35 11.35
CA LEU A 27 -8.04 -9.84 9.98
C LEU A 27 -7.33 -8.90 8.98
N GLY A 28 -7.52 -7.58 9.13
CA GLY A 28 -6.84 -6.58 8.32
C GLY A 28 -5.32 -6.68 8.42
N ALA A 29 -4.78 -6.83 9.63
CA ALA A 29 -3.34 -6.96 9.87
C ALA A 29 -2.76 -8.23 9.22
N VAL A 30 -3.46 -9.37 9.34
CA VAL A 30 -3.03 -10.63 8.69
C VAL A 30 -3.01 -10.47 7.17
N LEU A 31 -4.07 -9.89 6.58
CA LEU A 31 -4.14 -9.66 5.14
C LEU A 31 -3.04 -8.72 4.66
N LEU A 32 -2.79 -7.61 5.37
CA LEU A 32 -1.68 -6.70 5.04
C LEU A 32 -0.33 -7.42 5.10
N GLY A 33 -0.09 -8.24 6.12
CA GLY A 33 1.13 -9.03 6.25
C GLY A 33 1.34 -9.98 5.07
N LEU A 34 0.28 -10.69 4.64
CA LEU A 34 0.34 -11.57 3.46
C LEU A 34 0.65 -10.79 2.18
N VAL A 35 0.01 -9.65 1.97
CA VAL A 35 0.27 -8.77 0.81
C VAL A 35 1.71 -8.27 0.83
N ALA A 36 2.24 -7.86 1.99
CA ALA A 36 3.61 -7.41 2.13
C ALA A 36 4.63 -8.53 1.81
N ILE A 37 4.37 -9.77 2.26
CA ILE A 37 5.22 -10.92 1.94
C ILE A 37 5.23 -11.20 0.43
N VAL A 38 4.05 -11.20 -0.22
CA VAL A 38 3.96 -11.39 -1.66
C VAL A 38 4.69 -10.28 -2.41
N PHE A 39 4.46 -9.02 -2.02
CA PHE A 39 5.13 -7.88 -2.61
C PHE A 39 6.66 -7.96 -2.48
N ALA A 40 7.17 -8.35 -1.31
CA ALA A 40 8.60 -8.52 -1.10
C ALA A 40 9.19 -9.61 -2.02
N LYS A 41 8.54 -10.78 -2.09
CA LYS A 41 8.97 -11.89 -2.97
C LYS A 41 8.97 -11.50 -4.44
N VAL A 42 7.92 -10.83 -4.91
CA VAL A 42 7.85 -10.37 -6.30
C VAL A 42 8.88 -9.28 -6.56
N GLY A 43 9.15 -8.41 -5.58
CA GLY A 43 10.21 -7.41 -5.65
C GLY A 43 11.60 -8.03 -5.81
N ASP A 44 11.91 -9.07 -5.03
CA ASP A 44 13.16 -9.82 -5.14
C ASP A 44 13.29 -10.48 -6.52
N TRP A 45 12.21 -11.10 -6.99
CA TRP A 45 12.17 -11.70 -8.32
C TRP A 45 12.38 -10.67 -9.43
N SER A 46 11.77 -9.50 -9.34
CA SER A 46 11.95 -8.40 -10.30
C SER A 46 13.41 -7.95 -10.36
N GLN A 47 14.06 -7.74 -9.21
CA GLN A 47 15.47 -7.33 -9.18
C GLN A 47 16.40 -8.42 -9.70
N HIS A 48 16.14 -9.69 -9.37
CA HIS A 48 16.91 -10.81 -9.90
C HIS A 48 16.77 -10.92 -11.42
N SER A 49 15.55 -10.71 -11.94
CA SER A 49 15.28 -10.70 -13.38
C SER A 49 16.03 -9.58 -14.09
N PHE A 50 16.05 -8.37 -13.51
CA PHE A 50 16.84 -7.27 -14.04
C PHE A 50 18.35 -7.59 -14.02
N ALA A 51 18.86 -8.14 -12.91
CA ALA A 51 20.27 -8.50 -12.79
C ALA A 51 20.69 -9.56 -13.82
N HIS A 52 19.83 -10.55 -14.07
CA HIS A 52 20.05 -11.57 -15.09
C HIS A 52 20.00 -11.00 -16.52
N ALA A 53 19.09 -10.07 -16.80
CA ALA A 53 19.07 -9.37 -18.08
C ALA A 53 20.32 -8.51 -18.26
N PHE A 54 20.76 -7.84 -17.19
CA PHE A 54 21.93 -6.98 -17.18
C PHE A 54 23.23 -7.76 -17.41
N SER A 55 23.36 -8.97 -16.84
CA SER A 55 24.54 -9.82 -17.08
C SER A 55 24.63 -10.30 -18.53
N ALA A 56 23.50 -10.54 -19.19
CA ALA A 56 23.47 -10.95 -20.59
C ALA A 56 23.70 -9.78 -21.57
N HIS A 57 23.04 -8.64 -21.34
CA HIS A 57 23.10 -7.46 -22.22
C HIS A 57 23.12 -6.15 -21.40
N PRO A 58 24.29 -5.73 -20.89
CA PRO A 58 24.39 -4.60 -19.96
C PRO A 58 23.86 -3.28 -20.54
N LEU A 59 24.28 -2.92 -21.75
CA LEU A 59 23.93 -1.63 -22.37
C LEU A 59 22.43 -1.53 -22.70
N LEU A 60 21.84 -2.59 -23.26
CA LEU A 60 20.40 -2.63 -23.58
C LEU A 60 19.55 -2.59 -22.31
N THR A 61 19.96 -3.34 -21.29
CA THR A 61 19.23 -3.40 -20.01
C THR A 61 19.35 -2.07 -19.27
N ALA A 62 20.53 -1.44 -19.23
CA ALA A 62 20.70 -0.09 -18.67
C ALA A 62 19.88 0.96 -19.43
N ALA A 63 19.82 0.87 -20.76
CA ALA A 63 19.02 1.77 -21.58
C ALA A 63 17.53 1.61 -21.31
N SER A 64 17.05 0.44 -20.88
CA SER A 64 15.64 0.20 -20.54
C SER A 64 15.17 0.95 -19.29
N THR A 65 16.05 1.17 -18.31
CA THR A 65 15.74 1.84 -17.04
C THR A 65 15.07 3.20 -17.19
N PRO A 66 15.60 4.17 -17.96
CA PRO A 66 14.93 5.47 -18.14
C PRO A 66 13.55 5.35 -18.80
N PHE A 67 13.33 4.38 -19.69
CA PHE A 67 12.00 4.15 -20.28
C PHE A 67 11.00 3.63 -19.25
N VAL A 68 11.41 2.71 -18.38
CA VAL A 68 10.57 2.23 -17.27
C VAL A 68 10.21 3.38 -16.33
N PHE A 69 11.18 4.24 -15.99
CA PHE A 69 10.91 5.44 -15.18
C PHE A 69 9.92 6.39 -15.86
N ALA A 70 10.14 6.70 -17.14
CA ALA A 70 9.23 7.55 -17.91
C ALA A 70 7.81 6.98 -17.96
N LEU A 71 7.68 5.66 -18.14
CA LEU A 71 6.40 4.95 -18.12
C LEU A 71 5.71 5.09 -16.76
N VAL A 72 6.40 4.81 -15.66
CA VAL A 72 5.83 4.90 -14.31
C VAL A 72 5.45 6.34 -13.96
N VAL A 73 6.27 7.32 -14.35
CA VAL A 73 5.93 8.75 -14.21
C VAL A 73 4.69 9.09 -15.03
N ALA A 74 4.58 8.64 -16.28
CA ALA A 74 3.39 8.87 -17.09
C ALA A 74 2.14 8.24 -16.46
N MET A 75 2.26 7.02 -15.94
CA MET A 75 1.16 6.29 -15.29
C MET A 75 0.65 7.00 -14.04
N THR A 76 1.57 7.36 -13.14
CA THR A 76 1.26 8.07 -11.89
C THR A 76 0.84 9.53 -12.16
N ARG A 77 1.22 10.12 -13.29
CA ARG A 77 0.72 11.44 -13.69
C ARG A 77 -0.72 11.39 -14.19
N ARG A 78 -1.06 10.40 -15.01
CA ARG A 78 -2.33 10.34 -15.73
C ARG A 78 -3.44 9.57 -15.00
N TRP A 79 -3.14 8.41 -14.43
CA TRP A 79 -4.15 7.48 -13.92
C TRP A 79 -4.17 7.32 -12.40
N PHE A 80 -3.03 7.58 -11.75
CA PHE A 80 -2.84 7.36 -10.32
C PHE A 80 -2.07 8.52 -9.65
N PRO A 81 -2.60 9.76 -9.68
CA PRO A 81 -1.95 10.93 -9.06
C PRO A 81 -1.64 10.73 -7.57
N GLU A 82 -2.54 10.06 -6.86
CA GLU A 82 -2.40 9.77 -5.43
C GLU A 82 -1.32 8.71 -5.12
N ALA A 83 -0.84 7.97 -6.13
CA ALA A 83 0.17 6.93 -5.95
C ALA A 83 1.62 7.48 -5.94
N ARG A 84 1.81 8.80 -6.08
CA ARG A 84 3.13 9.43 -6.13
C ARG A 84 3.79 9.50 -4.75
N GLY A 85 5.12 9.46 -4.73
CA GLY A 85 5.93 9.58 -3.52
C GLY A 85 5.82 8.34 -2.61
N SER A 86 6.34 8.45 -1.38
CA SER A 86 6.45 7.28 -0.49
C SER A 86 5.13 6.83 0.11
N GLY A 87 4.14 7.70 0.30
CA GLY A 87 2.93 7.36 1.07
C GLY A 87 2.95 7.79 2.51
N ILE A 88 4.12 7.81 3.14
CA ILE A 88 4.24 8.09 4.57
C ILE A 88 3.64 9.47 4.93
N PRO A 89 3.96 10.58 4.22
CA PRO A 89 3.36 11.88 4.55
C PRO A 89 1.83 11.90 4.38
N GLN A 90 1.30 11.13 3.43
CA GLN A 90 -0.13 11.07 3.12
C GLN A 90 -0.90 10.33 4.21
N VAL A 91 -0.34 9.19 4.67
CA VAL A 91 -0.86 8.42 5.80
C VAL A 91 -0.79 9.25 7.09
N MET A 92 0.34 9.89 7.35
CA MET A 92 0.53 10.77 8.51
C MET A 92 -0.48 11.92 8.54
N ALA A 93 -0.75 12.55 7.39
CA ALA A 93 -1.73 13.63 7.30
C ALA A 93 -3.14 13.18 7.71
N VAL A 94 -3.55 11.96 7.34
CA VAL A 94 -4.86 11.40 7.71
C VAL A 94 -4.92 11.03 9.19
N VAL A 95 -3.83 10.48 9.75
CA VAL A 95 -3.75 10.16 11.18
C VAL A 95 -3.84 11.42 12.04
N HIS A 96 -3.19 12.52 11.63
CA HIS A 96 -3.20 13.79 12.38
C HIS A 96 -4.47 14.62 12.19
N HIS A 97 -5.23 14.42 11.11
CA HIS A 97 -6.47 15.17 10.85
C HIS A 97 -7.67 14.23 10.58
N PRO A 98 -8.16 13.49 11.61
CA PRO A 98 -9.19 12.47 11.43
C PRO A 98 -10.53 13.00 10.90
N SER A 99 -10.85 14.28 11.17
CA SER A 99 -12.07 14.96 10.70
C SER A 99 -12.12 15.20 9.19
N SER A 100 -10.97 15.13 8.49
CA SER A 100 -10.89 15.20 7.02
C SER A 100 -11.24 13.89 6.31
N GLY A 101 -11.41 12.81 7.09
CA GLY A 101 -12.26 11.69 6.75
C GLY A 101 -11.62 10.58 5.90
N VAL A 102 -12.04 9.37 6.26
CA VAL A 102 -11.97 8.05 5.57
C VAL A 102 -12.35 8.08 4.07
N LYS A 103 -12.74 9.23 3.52
CA LYS A 103 -13.06 9.48 2.10
C LYS A 103 -11.91 10.12 1.31
N SER A 104 -10.74 10.28 1.91
CA SER A 104 -9.60 10.81 1.17
C SER A 104 -9.15 9.80 0.09
N PRO A 105 -9.09 10.18 -1.20
CA PRO A 105 -8.59 9.31 -2.28
C PRO A 105 -7.14 8.85 -2.07
N LEU A 106 -6.45 9.46 -1.09
CA LEU A 106 -5.14 9.07 -0.57
C LEU A 106 -5.09 7.64 -0.01
N ILE A 107 -6.21 7.07 0.46
CA ILE A 107 -6.28 5.72 1.06
C ILE A 107 -7.32 4.85 0.33
N SER A 108 -7.22 4.77 -1.00
CA SER A 108 -8.03 3.85 -1.80
C SER A 108 -7.27 2.57 -2.12
N LEU A 109 -7.97 1.43 -2.20
CA LEU A 109 -7.38 0.16 -2.65
C LEU A 109 -6.74 0.30 -4.04
N ARG A 110 -7.34 1.13 -4.90
CA ARG A 110 -6.78 1.47 -6.22
C ARG A 110 -5.41 2.15 -6.09
N THR A 111 -5.27 3.10 -5.17
CA THR A 111 -3.99 3.80 -4.92
C THR A 111 -2.94 2.84 -4.39
N ALA A 112 -3.32 1.95 -3.45
CA ALA A 112 -2.43 0.93 -2.89
C ALA A 112 -1.91 -0.04 -3.97
N VAL A 113 -2.81 -0.63 -4.76
CA VAL A 113 -2.45 -1.54 -5.86
C VAL A 113 -1.57 -0.83 -6.90
N ALA A 114 -1.89 0.42 -7.24
CA ALA A 114 -1.08 1.19 -8.17
C ALA A 114 0.33 1.45 -7.63
N LYS A 115 0.49 1.76 -6.34
CA LYS A 115 1.80 1.93 -5.71
C LYS A 115 2.63 0.67 -5.76
N LEU A 116 2.06 -0.46 -5.30
CA LEU A 116 2.75 -1.75 -5.34
C LEU A 116 3.19 -2.09 -6.77
N GLY A 117 2.28 -1.99 -7.74
CA GLY A 117 2.57 -2.26 -9.15
C GLY A 117 3.65 -1.35 -9.73
N CYS A 118 3.56 -0.04 -9.49
CA CYS A 118 4.56 0.93 -9.96
C CYS A 118 5.94 0.64 -9.36
N THR A 119 6.02 0.33 -8.06
CA THR A 119 7.30 -0.01 -7.43
C THR A 119 7.88 -1.32 -7.99
N LEU A 120 7.05 -2.35 -8.20
CA LEU A 120 7.51 -3.60 -8.82
C LEU A 120 8.03 -3.38 -10.25
N LEU A 121 7.36 -2.52 -11.04
CA LEU A 121 7.82 -2.13 -12.37
C LEU A 121 9.16 -1.40 -12.31
N MET A 122 9.31 -0.44 -11.39
CA MET A 122 10.58 0.27 -11.20
C MET A 122 11.71 -0.69 -10.80
N LEU A 123 11.46 -1.63 -9.89
CA LEU A 123 12.44 -2.66 -9.50
C LEU A 123 12.82 -3.56 -10.69
N LEU A 124 11.84 -3.94 -11.53
CA LEU A 124 12.08 -4.73 -12.74
C LEU A 124 12.90 -3.97 -13.78
N GLY A 125 12.80 -2.63 -13.81
CA GLY A 125 13.64 -1.77 -14.63
C GLY A 125 14.98 -1.37 -14.00
N GLY A 126 15.37 -1.95 -12.87
CA GLY A 126 16.62 -1.62 -12.19
C GLY A 126 16.61 -0.32 -11.39
N GLY A 127 15.41 0.16 -11.02
CA GLY A 127 15.24 1.41 -10.28
C GLY A 127 15.73 1.32 -8.84
N ALA A 128 16.47 2.35 -8.41
CA ALA A 128 16.86 2.56 -7.02
C ALA A 128 15.68 3.11 -6.21
N VAL A 129 14.72 2.24 -5.88
CA VAL A 129 13.53 2.59 -5.11
C VAL A 129 13.40 1.72 -3.85
N GLY A 130 13.05 2.36 -2.74
CA GLY A 130 12.76 1.67 -1.48
C GLY A 130 11.41 0.97 -1.51
N ARG A 131 11.31 -0.14 -0.78
CA ARG A 131 10.06 -0.92 -0.64
C ARG A 131 9.22 -0.50 0.58
N GLU A 132 9.81 0.30 1.47
CA GLU A 132 9.22 0.73 2.74
C GLU A 132 7.97 1.60 2.55
N GLY A 133 7.96 2.48 1.56
CA GLY A 133 6.83 3.39 1.31
C GLY A 133 5.55 2.65 0.88
N PRO A 134 5.59 1.83 -0.17
CA PRO A 134 4.43 1.08 -0.65
C PRO A 134 3.84 0.07 0.33
N THR A 135 4.60 -0.37 1.34
CA THR A 135 4.13 -1.31 2.37
C THR A 135 3.37 -0.64 3.52
N VAL A 136 3.46 0.68 3.66
CA VAL A 136 2.75 1.49 4.67
C VAL A 136 1.38 1.89 4.15
#